data_AF-A0AAV6JAX5-F1
#
_entry.id   AF-A0AAV6JAX5-F1
#
_cell.length_a   1.000
_cell.length_b   1.000
_cell.length_c   1.000
_cell.angle_alpha   90.00
_cell.angle_beta   90.00
_cell.angle_gamma   90.00
#
_symmetry.space_group_name_H-M   'P 1'
#
loop_
_entity.id
_entity.type
_entity.pdbx_description
1 polymer ?
#
loop_
_entity_poly.entity_id
_entity_poly.type
_entity_poly.pdbx_seq_one_letter_code
_entity_poly.pdbx_strand_id
1 'polypeptide(L)'
;MTSEAYKEAVLQAKEHILAGDIFQIVLSQRFERRTFADPFQVYRALRTINPSPYMAYLQARGSILVASSPEILTRVRKGKITNRPLAGTARRGKILEEDYMLEKQLLHDEKQCAEHIMLVDLARNDVGKVSKPGTVDVDKFRNIERYSHVMHISSTVTGELPDHLTSWDALRAALPVGTVSGAPKVRPINSSASFRHLSGHHFPSSLALSRLRTLRCSALSSRSLGAAGGADNDHSAKFRKAAEHGNLIPLYQSILSDHLTPVLAYRCLVKEDERDAPSFLFESVDPAGLHQTSSPGRYSVIGAQPSMEIVAKENMVTIMDHREGRRTEEFVEDPMVVPRRIMDKWKPQRLDELPEAFCGGWVGYFSYDTVHYVEKKKLPFLAAPEDDHNLPDVHLGLYDDVIVFDHVEKKAFVIHWVQLDQFSSVEEAFNDGMNRLNTLVSRVPDDIVLLGAGSIRLCTNFFGPSLKESTITSEAYKEAVLQAKEHILAGDIFQILLSQRFERRTFADPFEVYRALRIVNPSPYMTYLQARGCILVASSPEILARAKKVTGESLDHLTSWDALRAALPVGTVSGVPKV
;
A
#
# COMPACT_ATOMS: atom_id res chain seq x y z
N MET A 1 -26.12 -4.03 -31.35
CA MET A 1 -25.87 -3.39 -32.65
C MET A 1 -24.75 -4.16 -33.34
N THR A 2 -24.81 -4.35 -34.66
CA THR A 2 -23.70 -4.99 -35.38
C THR A 2 -22.54 -4.02 -35.53
N SER A 3 -21.34 -4.51 -35.87
CA SER A 3 -20.16 -3.66 -36.05
C SER A 3 -20.38 -2.66 -37.20
N GLU A 4 -21.02 -3.12 -38.27
CA GLU A 4 -21.32 -2.35 -39.48
C GLU A 4 -22.28 -1.20 -39.16
N ALA A 5 -23.35 -1.49 -38.40
CA ALA A 5 -24.31 -0.47 -37.99
C ALA A 5 -23.68 0.60 -37.08
N TYR A 6 -22.74 0.21 -36.20
CA TYR A 6 -22.03 1.20 -35.36
C TYR A 6 -21.08 2.07 -36.19
N LYS A 7 -20.38 1.48 -37.17
CA LYS A 7 -19.50 2.24 -38.09
C LYS A 7 -20.31 3.25 -38.91
N GLU A 8 -21.48 2.86 -39.38
CA GLU A 8 -22.38 3.75 -40.11
C GLU A 8 -22.82 4.94 -39.24
N ALA A 9 -23.22 4.69 -37.99
CA ALA A 9 -23.54 5.76 -37.04
C ALA A 9 -22.36 6.71 -36.78
N VAL A 10 -21.13 6.19 -36.74
CA VAL A 10 -19.91 7.00 -36.62
C VAL A 10 -19.67 7.85 -37.87
N LEU A 11 -19.95 7.34 -39.08
CA LEU A 11 -19.83 8.12 -40.32
C LEU A 11 -20.85 9.27 -40.36
N GLN A 12 -22.11 8.99 -40.03
CA GLN A 12 -23.16 10.01 -39.94
C GLN A 12 -22.81 11.09 -38.89
N ALA A 13 -22.27 10.69 -37.73
CA ALA A 13 -21.79 11.64 -36.73
C ALA A 13 -20.69 12.56 -37.27
N LYS A 14 -19.77 12.04 -38.08
CA LYS A 14 -18.72 12.85 -38.72
C LYS A 14 -19.28 13.83 -39.74
N GLU A 15 -20.28 13.42 -40.53
CA GLU A 15 -20.94 14.32 -41.49
C GLU A 15 -21.55 15.53 -40.78
N HIS A 16 -22.25 15.30 -39.67
CA HIS A 16 -22.77 16.39 -38.84
C HIS A 16 -21.63 17.24 -38.24
N ILE A 17 -20.53 16.65 -37.77
CA ILE A 17 -19.39 17.46 -37.28
C ILE A 17 -18.83 18.36 -38.39
N LEU A 18 -18.67 17.83 -39.61
CA LEU A 18 -18.18 18.60 -40.76
C LEU A 18 -19.15 19.68 -41.23
N ALA A 19 -20.46 19.44 -41.12
CA ALA A 19 -21.50 20.42 -41.41
C ALA A 19 -21.56 21.57 -40.38
N GLY A 20 -20.81 21.49 -39.27
CA GLY A 20 -20.88 22.44 -38.16
C GLY A 20 -22.12 22.24 -37.28
N ASP A 21 -22.77 21.07 -37.41
CA ASP A 21 -24.01 20.74 -36.73
C ASP A 21 -23.83 20.42 -35.25
N ILE A 22 -22.70 19.80 -34.92
CA ILE A 22 -22.25 19.42 -33.59
C ILE A 22 -20.72 19.50 -33.57
N PHE A 23 -20.12 19.74 -32.41
CA PHE A 23 -18.66 19.67 -32.26
C PHE A 23 -18.22 18.26 -31.83
N GLN A 24 -19.03 17.60 -31.00
CA GLN A 24 -18.79 16.24 -30.52
C GLN A 24 -20.11 15.54 -30.22
N ILE A 25 -20.15 14.22 -30.43
CA ILE A 25 -21.22 13.34 -29.95
C ILE A 25 -20.63 12.06 -29.36
N VAL A 26 -21.26 11.53 -28.31
CA VAL A 26 -20.82 10.30 -27.64
C VAL A 26 -21.79 9.17 -27.97
N LEU A 27 -21.38 8.29 -28.88
CA LEU A 27 -22.15 7.12 -29.28
C LEU A 27 -21.92 5.96 -28.31
N SER A 28 -23.00 5.38 -27.78
CA SER A 28 -22.95 4.22 -26.89
C SER A 28 -23.73 3.03 -27.45
N GLN A 29 -23.40 1.83 -26.97
CA GLN A 29 -24.14 0.61 -27.29
C GLN A 29 -24.22 -0.29 -26.06
N ARG A 30 -25.29 -1.08 -25.97
CA ARG A 30 -25.52 -2.00 -24.85
C ARG A 30 -24.97 -3.38 -25.17
N PHE A 31 -24.18 -3.92 -24.25
CA PHE A 31 -23.76 -5.32 -24.22
C PHE A 31 -24.44 -6.03 -23.05
N GLU A 32 -24.83 -7.29 -23.26
CA GLU A 32 -25.53 -8.09 -22.27
C GLU A 32 -24.93 -9.47 -22.15
N ARG A 33 -24.88 -9.99 -20.92
CA ARG A 33 -24.48 -11.35 -20.63
C ARG A 33 -25.32 -11.89 -19.47
N ARG A 34 -25.81 -13.13 -19.61
CA ARG A 34 -26.42 -13.86 -18.50
C ARG A 34 -25.33 -14.47 -17.64
N THR A 35 -25.44 -14.33 -16.32
CA THR A 35 -24.47 -14.85 -15.35
C THR A 35 -25.18 -15.33 -14.11
N PHE A 36 -24.59 -16.32 -13.44
CA PHE A 36 -24.99 -16.78 -12.11
C PHE A 36 -24.08 -16.22 -11.01
N ALA A 37 -23.09 -15.41 -11.37
CA ALA A 37 -22.21 -14.77 -10.41
C ALA A 37 -23.03 -13.85 -9.49
N ASP A 38 -22.75 -13.94 -8.20
CA ASP A 38 -23.33 -13.04 -7.22
C ASP A 38 -22.94 -11.58 -7.55
N PRO A 39 -23.89 -10.62 -7.59
CA PRO A 39 -23.61 -9.24 -7.97
C PRO A 39 -22.56 -8.55 -7.08
N PHE A 40 -22.46 -8.92 -5.80
CA PHE A 40 -21.45 -8.38 -4.91
C PHE A 40 -20.06 -8.92 -5.26
N GLN A 41 -19.94 -10.17 -5.71
CA GLN A 41 -18.67 -10.70 -6.25
C GLN A 41 -18.24 -9.96 -7.52
N VAL A 42 -19.18 -9.55 -8.38
CA VAL A 42 -18.88 -8.70 -9.54
C VAL A 42 -18.32 -7.35 -9.09
N TYR A 43 -18.89 -6.73 -8.06
CA TYR A 43 -18.38 -5.49 -7.47
C TYR A 43 -16.97 -5.65 -6.89
N ARG A 44 -16.73 -6.73 -6.14
CA ARG A 44 -15.39 -7.05 -5.59
C ARG A 44 -14.34 -7.20 -6.68
N ALA A 45 -14.64 -7.99 -7.71
CA ALA A 45 -13.74 -8.15 -8.87
C ALA A 45 -13.48 -6.83 -9.60
N LEU A 46 -14.52 -5.98 -9.77
CA LEU A 46 -14.37 -4.68 -10.41
C LEU A 46 -13.45 -3.74 -9.62
N ARG A 47 -13.54 -3.77 -8.28
CA ARG A 47 -12.68 -2.98 -7.38
C ARG A 47 -11.20 -3.33 -7.51
N THR A 48 -10.90 -4.59 -7.80
CA THR A 48 -9.52 -5.07 -7.99
C THR A 48 -9.00 -4.78 -9.40
N ILE A 49 -9.83 -4.92 -10.44
CA ILE A 49 -9.41 -4.83 -11.84
C ILE A 49 -9.36 -3.38 -12.34
N ASN A 50 -10.36 -2.58 -11.96
CA ASN A 50 -10.51 -1.20 -12.38
C ASN A 50 -10.95 -0.33 -11.19
N PRO A 51 -10.07 -0.15 -10.19
CA PRO A 51 -10.35 0.77 -9.09
C PRO A 51 -10.49 2.18 -9.65
N SER A 52 -11.62 2.82 -9.35
CA SER A 52 -11.86 4.22 -9.69
C SER A 52 -12.21 5.04 -8.44
N PRO A 53 -12.12 6.37 -8.51
CA PRO A 53 -12.48 7.24 -7.39
C PRO A 53 -13.93 7.06 -6.92
N TYR A 54 -14.82 6.59 -7.80
CA TYR A 54 -16.25 6.41 -7.50
C TYR A 54 -16.71 5.00 -7.83
N MET A 55 -16.63 4.12 -6.84
CA MET A 55 -17.16 2.76 -6.88
C MET A 55 -18.56 2.73 -6.25
N ALA A 56 -19.52 2.03 -6.86
CA ALA A 56 -20.87 1.88 -6.31
C ALA A 56 -21.37 0.44 -6.40
N TYR A 57 -21.94 -0.03 -5.29
CA TYR A 57 -22.83 -1.18 -5.22
C TYR A 57 -24.16 -0.67 -4.66
N LEU A 58 -25.21 -0.68 -5.48
CA LEU A 58 -26.54 -0.24 -5.08
C LEU A 58 -27.55 -1.33 -5.40
N GLN A 59 -28.18 -1.85 -4.35
CA GLN A 59 -29.28 -2.80 -4.48
C GLN A 59 -30.60 -2.05 -4.35
N ALA A 60 -31.39 -2.05 -5.44
CA ALA A 60 -32.71 -1.45 -5.49
C ALA A 60 -33.75 -2.51 -5.89
N ARG A 61 -35.03 -2.21 -5.71
CA ARG A 61 -36.10 -3.12 -6.14
C ARG A 61 -36.01 -3.34 -7.65
N GLY A 62 -35.82 -4.59 -8.06
CA GLY A 62 -35.81 -5.00 -9.47
C GLY A 62 -34.47 -4.87 -10.20
N SER A 63 -33.42 -4.32 -9.58
CA SER A 63 -32.08 -4.28 -10.18
C SER A 63 -30.97 -4.06 -9.17
N ILE A 64 -29.77 -4.50 -9.50
CA ILE A 64 -28.54 -4.20 -8.75
C ILE A 64 -27.60 -3.46 -9.69
N LEU A 65 -27.13 -2.30 -9.25
CA LEU A 65 -26.15 -1.48 -9.96
C LEU A 65 -24.77 -1.72 -9.36
N VAL A 66 -23.84 -2.15 -10.22
CA VAL A 66 -22.41 -2.25 -9.94
C VAL A 66 -21.70 -1.30 -10.89
N ALA A 67 -20.98 -0.31 -10.36
CA ALA A 67 -20.32 0.71 -11.16
C ALA A 67 -18.92 1.07 -10.65
N SER A 68 -18.07 1.46 -11.58
CA SER A 68 -16.74 2.05 -11.36
C SER A 68 -16.63 3.25 -12.29
N SER A 69 -16.72 4.47 -11.75
CA SER A 69 -16.68 5.72 -12.50
C SER A 69 -15.40 6.52 -12.22
N PRO A 70 -14.63 6.90 -13.25
CA PRO A 70 -13.44 7.74 -13.11
C PRO A 70 -13.77 9.23 -12.88
N GLU A 71 -15.00 9.66 -13.19
CA GLU A 71 -15.41 11.06 -13.31
C GLU A 71 -16.60 11.40 -12.39
N ILE A 72 -16.66 12.65 -11.91
CA ILE A 72 -17.84 13.22 -11.24
C ILE A 72 -18.74 13.95 -12.24
N LEU A 73 -20.04 13.87 -12.02
CA LEU A 73 -21.00 14.76 -12.68
C LEU A 73 -20.93 16.19 -12.12
N THR A 74 -21.09 16.32 -10.81
CA THR A 74 -20.98 17.58 -10.06
C THR A 74 -20.80 17.27 -8.58
N ARG A 75 -20.15 18.16 -7.84
CA ARG A 75 -19.98 18.09 -6.39
C ARG A 75 -20.32 19.44 -5.78
N VAL A 76 -21.11 19.44 -4.71
CA VAL A 76 -21.33 20.63 -3.88
C VAL A 76 -20.82 20.36 -2.47
N ARG A 77 -19.89 21.17 -1.98
CA ARG A 77 -19.35 21.06 -0.61
C ARG A 77 -19.17 22.44 -0.02
N LYS A 78 -19.79 22.71 1.14
CA LYS A 78 -19.74 24.02 1.83
C LYS A 78 -20.03 25.20 0.88
N GLY A 79 -21.06 25.07 0.05
CA GLY A 79 -21.44 26.09 -0.93
C GLY A 79 -20.58 26.15 -2.21
N LYS A 80 -19.46 25.44 -2.30
CA LYS A 80 -18.64 25.39 -3.53
C LYS A 80 -19.11 24.28 -4.46
N ILE A 81 -19.48 24.65 -5.70
CA ILE A 81 -19.78 23.74 -6.81
C ILE A 81 -18.46 23.35 -7.48
N THR A 82 -18.34 22.11 -7.90
CA THR A 82 -17.17 21.60 -8.62
C THR A 82 -17.61 20.64 -9.71
N ASN A 83 -17.19 20.92 -10.93
CA ASN A 83 -17.26 20.02 -12.07
C ASN A 83 -15.83 19.72 -12.54
N ARG A 84 -15.58 18.48 -12.96
CA ARG A 84 -14.26 18.05 -13.40
C ARG A 84 -14.39 17.29 -14.71
N PRO A 85 -14.39 17.97 -15.87
CA PRO A 85 -14.37 17.30 -17.16
C PRO A 85 -13.08 16.51 -17.39
N LEU A 86 -13.21 15.29 -17.91
CA LEU A 86 -12.11 14.46 -18.38
C LEU A 86 -12.21 14.20 -19.89
N ALA A 87 -11.13 14.51 -20.62
CA ALA A 87 -11.01 14.21 -22.04
C ALA A 87 -9.53 14.13 -22.42
N GLY A 88 -9.20 13.54 -23.57
CA GLY A 88 -7.82 13.12 -23.83
C GLY A 88 -7.51 11.81 -23.12
N THR A 89 -7.00 10.81 -23.86
CA THR A 89 -6.64 9.51 -23.28
C THR A 89 -5.34 9.02 -23.87
N ALA A 90 -4.38 8.69 -23.01
CA ALA A 90 -3.19 7.93 -23.37
C ALA A 90 -3.11 6.68 -22.48
N ARG A 91 -2.47 5.62 -22.99
CA ARG A 91 -2.15 4.44 -22.16
C ARG A 91 -1.09 4.82 -21.13
N ARG A 92 -1.02 4.10 -20.02
CA ARG A 92 0.12 4.20 -19.09
C ARG A 92 1.37 3.57 -19.69
N GLY A 93 2.52 4.16 -19.43
CA GLY A 93 3.83 3.58 -19.75
C GLY A 93 4.13 2.37 -18.85
N LYS A 94 4.96 1.45 -19.34
CA LYS A 94 5.44 0.30 -18.55
C LYS A 94 6.54 0.73 -17.56
N ILE A 95 7.24 1.81 -17.88
CA ILE A 95 8.28 2.44 -17.06
C ILE A 95 8.00 3.94 -16.91
N LEU A 96 8.62 4.58 -15.91
CA LEU A 96 8.36 5.99 -15.58
C LEU A 96 8.70 6.95 -16.72
N GLU A 97 9.79 6.68 -17.45
CA GLU A 97 10.24 7.48 -18.57
C GLU A 97 9.25 7.43 -19.73
N GLU A 98 8.73 6.24 -20.05
CA GLU A 98 7.69 6.04 -21.06
C GLU A 98 6.39 6.75 -20.65
N ASP A 99 6.01 6.65 -19.38
CA ASP A 99 4.80 7.29 -18.85
C ASP A 99 4.88 8.82 -18.97
N TYR A 100 6.05 9.41 -18.73
CA TYR A 100 6.28 10.85 -18.87
C TYR A 100 6.33 11.31 -20.33
N MET A 101 6.84 10.48 -21.24
CA MET A 101 6.78 10.78 -22.67
C MET A 101 5.34 10.79 -23.20
N LEU A 102 4.54 9.78 -22.81
CA LEU A 102 3.12 9.68 -23.20
C LEU A 102 2.30 10.85 -22.64
N GLU A 103 2.60 11.29 -21.42
CA GLU A 103 2.03 12.50 -20.83
C GLU A 103 2.30 13.74 -21.69
N LYS A 104 3.58 13.96 -22.05
CA LYS A 104 3.97 15.11 -22.89
C LYS A 104 3.29 15.07 -24.26
N GLN A 105 3.23 13.90 -24.88
CA GLN A 105 2.55 13.73 -26.17
C GLN A 105 1.06 14.08 -26.06
N LEU A 106 0.37 13.62 -25.02
CA LEU A 106 -1.05 13.90 -24.81
C LEU A 106 -1.31 15.40 -24.60
N LEU A 107 -0.45 16.10 -23.86
CA LEU A 107 -0.56 17.54 -23.62
C LEU A 107 -0.22 18.43 -24.83
N HIS A 108 0.50 17.89 -25.82
CA HIS A 108 0.83 18.60 -27.07
C HIS A 108 -0.04 18.17 -28.26
N ASP A 109 -0.93 17.19 -28.09
CA ASP A 109 -1.90 16.81 -29.11
C ASP A 109 -2.96 17.92 -29.22
N GLU A 110 -2.87 18.70 -30.30
CA GLU A 110 -3.76 19.84 -30.55
C GLU A 110 -5.24 19.44 -30.58
N LYS A 111 -5.55 18.27 -31.13
CA LYS A 111 -6.92 17.77 -31.22
C LYS A 111 -7.46 17.42 -29.84
N GLN A 112 -6.71 16.64 -29.05
CA GLN A 112 -7.14 16.24 -27.70
C GLN A 112 -7.28 17.47 -26.78
N CYS A 113 -6.37 18.43 -26.90
CA CYS A 113 -6.46 19.69 -26.16
C CYS A 113 -7.70 20.50 -26.55
N ALA A 114 -8.03 20.60 -27.84
CA ALA A 114 -9.21 21.32 -28.30
C ALA A 114 -10.51 20.66 -27.83
N GLU A 115 -10.62 19.33 -27.92
CA GLU A 115 -11.76 18.56 -27.40
C GLU A 115 -11.93 18.78 -25.89
N HIS A 116 -10.82 18.79 -25.14
CA HIS A 116 -10.86 19.04 -23.70
C HIS A 116 -11.31 20.47 -23.35
N ILE A 117 -10.76 21.49 -24.02
CA ILE A 117 -11.12 22.90 -23.79
C ILE A 117 -12.62 23.11 -24.00
N MET A 118 -13.18 22.53 -25.06
CA MET A 118 -14.61 22.61 -25.32
C MET A 118 -15.47 22.04 -24.18
N LEU A 119 -15.04 20.93 -23.57
CA LEU A 119 -15.72 20.35 -22.40
C LEU A 119 -15.55 21.20 -21.14
N VAL A 120 -14.42 21.89 -20.98
CA VAL A 120 -14.21 22.89 -19.91
C VAL A 120 -15.19 24.04 -20.07
N ASP A 121 -15.37 24.57 -21.28
CA ASP A 121 -16.32 25.65 -21.52
C ASP A 121 -17.77 25.20 -21.30
N LEU A 122 -18.10 23.96 -21.68
CA LEU A 122 -19.40 23.39 -21.37
C LEU A 122 -19.61 23.28 -19.85
N ALA A 123 -18.61 22.82 -19.11
CA ALA A 123 -18.66 22.74 -17.65
C ALA A 123 -18.77 24.14 -17.00
N ARG A 124 -18.07 25.16 -17.52
CA ARG A 124 -18.21 26.57 -17.09
C ARG A 124 -19.62 27.08 -17.28
N ASN A 125 -20.25 26.77 -18.42
CA ASN A 125 -21.62 27.14 -18.70
C ASN A 125 -22.60 26.44 -17.73
N ASP A 126 -22.39 25.16 -17.42
CA ASP A 126 -23.26 24.44 -16.48
C ASP A 126 -23.12 24.95 -15.05
N VAL A 127 -21.89 25.13 -14.58
CA VAL A 127 -21.61 25.68 -13.24
C VAL A 127 -22.13 27.12 -13.14
N GLY A 128 -21.96 27.93 -14.19
CA GLY A 128 -22.40 29.33 -14.23
C GLY A 128 -23.91 29.53 -14.10
N LYS A 129 -24.75 28.59 -14.58
CA LYS A 129 -26.22 28.66 -14.43
C LYS A 129 -26.68 28.71 -12.96
N VAL A 130 -25.86 28.18 -12.06
CA VAL A 130 -26.20 27.99 -10.64
C VAL A 130 -25.14 28.57 -9.72
N SER A 131 -24.27 29.45 -10.22
CA SER A 131 -23.23 30.11 -9.44
C SER A 131 -23.50 31.60 -9.26
N LYS A 132 -22.99 32.20 -8.18
CA LYS A 132 -22.97 33.67 -7.99
C LYS A 132 -22.19 34.30 -9.15
N PRO A 133 -22.66 35.41 -9.74
CA PRO A 133 -21.95 36.09 -10.83
C PRO A 133 -20.49 36.41 -10.45
N GLY A 134 -19.56 36.14 -11.36
CA GLY A 134 -18.13 36.38 -11.14
C GLY A 134 -17.40 35.34 -10.29
N THR A 135 -18.07 34.30 -9.78
CA THR A 135 -17.43 33.26 -8.96
C THR A 135 -16.99 32.01 -9.72
N VAL A 136 -17.33 31.91 -11.01
CA VAL A 136 -16.96 30.76 -11.83
C VAL A 136 -15.49 30.85 -12.23
N ASP A 137 -14.69 29.87 -11.83
CA ASP A 137 -13.25 29.82 -12.09
C ASP A 137 -12.81 28.42 -12.56
N VAL A 138 -11.63 28.36 -13.19
CA VAL A 138 -10.96 27.12 -13.59
C VAL A 138 -9.72 26.91 -12.74
N ASP A 139 -9.91 26.43 -11.50
CA ASP A 139 -8.86 26.24 -10.48
C ASP A 139 -7.64 25.44 -10.98
N LYS A 140 -7.88 24.45 -11.85
CA LYS A 140 -6.83 23.63 -12.47
C LYS A 140 -7.16 23.43 -13.94
N PHE A 141 -6.19 23.66 -14.80
CA PHE A 141 -6.39 23.57 -16.25
C PHE A 141 -5.37 22.63 -16.89
N ARG A 142 -5.86 21.66 -17.68
CA ARG A 142 -5.08 20.67 -18.42
C ARG A 142 -4.04 19.92 -17.58
N ASN A 143 -4.44 19.49 -16.38
CA ASN A 143 -3.61 18.63 -15.55
C ASN A 143 -3.76 17.17 -15.98
N ILE A 144 -2.73 16.35 -15.76
CA ILE A 144 -2.77 14.92 -16.08
C ILE A 144 -3.19 14.13 -14.85
N GLU A 145 -4.27 13.36 -14.99
CA GLU A 145 -4.72 12.39 -14.00
C GLU A 145 -4.38 10.97 -14.48
N ARG A 146 -3.61 10.25 -13.67
CA ARG A 146 -3.16 8.88 -13.96
C ARG A 146 -4.07 7.89 -13.25
N TYR A 147 -4.64 6.97 -14.01
CA TYR A 147 -5.41 5.82 -13.55
C TYR A 147 -4.60 4.54 -13.74
N SER A 148 -5.17 3.39 -13.36
CA SER A 148 -4.48 2.10 -13.40
C SER A 148 -3.95 1.73 -14.79
N HIS A 149 -4.72 2.02 -15.85
CA HIS A 149 -4.39 1.59 -17.22
C HIS A 149 -4.22 2.73 -18.22
N VAL A 150 -4.76 3.91 -17.90
CA VAL A 150 -4.77 5.09 -18.77
C VAL A 150 -4.47 6.37 -17.99
N MET A 151 -4.16 7.44 -18.70
CA MET A 151 -4.11 8.80 -18.16
C MET A 151 -5.02 9.72 -18.98
N HIS A 152 -5.57 10.75 -18.33
CA HIS A 152 -6.51 11.70 -18.94
C HIS A 152 -6.10 13.15 -18.69
N ILE A 153 -6.48 14.05 -19.61
CA ILE A 153 -6.44 15.49 -19.35
C ILE A 153 -7.66 15.83 -18.49
N SER A 154 -7.43 16.50 -17.38
CA SER A 154 -8.43 16.91 -16.39
C SER A 154 -8.32 18.41 -16.14
N SER A 155 -9.49 19.05 -16.00
CA SER A 155 -9.58 20.43 -15.52
C SER A 155 -10.64 20.50 -14.43
N THR A 156 -10.49 21.42 -13.49
CA THR A 156 -11.44 21.62 -12.39
C THR A 156 -12.11 22.98 -12.57
N VAL A 157 -13.43 22.97 -12.78
CA VAL A 157 -14.27 24.16 -12.88
C VAL A 157 -15.06 24.31 -11.59
N THR A 158 -15.02 25.49 -10.99
CA THR A 158 -15.68 25.75 -9.71
C THR A 158 -16.55 27.00 -9.75
N GLY A 159 -17.43 27.14 -8.78
CA GLY A 159 -18.31 28.30 -8.60
C GLY A 159 -18.96 28.30 -7.23
N GLU A 160 -19.43 29.45 -6.76
CA GLU A 160 -20.14 29.57 -5.48
C GLU A 160 -21.64 29.46 -5.66
N LEU A 161 -22.27 28.49 -4.98
CA LEU A 161 -23.72 28.31 -4.98
C LEU A 161 -24.38 29.50 -4.26
N PRO A 162 -25.37 30.17 -4.88
CA PRO A 162 -26.21 31.16 -4.22
C PRO A 162 -26.94 30.59 -3.00
N ASP A 163 -27.12 31.40 -1.96
CA ASP A 163 -27.67 30.96 -0.67
C ASP A 163 -29.12 30.45 -0.76
N HIS A 164 -29.85 30.82 -1.81
CA HIS A 164 -31.23 30.39 -2.08
C HIS A 164 -31.31 29.10 -2.93
N LEU A 165 -30.20 28.61 -3.47
CA LEU A 165 -30.14 27.37 -4.25
C LEU A 165 -29.61 26.21 -3.44
N THR A 166 -29.92 25.00 -3.89
CA THR A 166 -29.51 23.75 -3.24
C THR A 166 -28.61 22.92 -4.16
N SER A 167 -28.02 21.85 -3.61
CA SER A 167 -27.27 20.88 -4.40
C SER A 167 -28.11 20.20 -5.48
N TRP A 168 -29.44 20.14 -5.33
CA TRP A 168 -30.35 19.63 -6.35
C TRP A 168 -30.42 20.51 -7.59
N ASP A 169 -30.31 21.82 -7.43
CA ASP A 169 -30.29 22.76 -8.55
C ASP A 169 -28.98 22.64 -9.33
N ALA A 170 -27.86 22.49 -8.62
CA ALA A 170 -26.58 22.18 -9.24
C ALA A 170 -26.57 20.84 -9.99
N LEU A 171 -27.22 19.81 -9.43
CA LEU A 171 -27.41 18.53 -10.12
C LEU A 171 -28.23 18.69 -11.39
N ARG A 172 -29.36 19.40 -11.32
CA ARG A 172 -30.25 19.65 -12.47
C ARG A 172 -29.52 20.41 -13.59
N ALA A 173 -28.71 21.41 -13.25
CA ALA A 173 -27.94 22.18 -14.22
C ALA A 173 -26.85 21.37 -14.92
N ALA A 174 -26.25 20.39 -14.23
CA ALA A 174 -25.20 19.54 -14.77
C ALA A 174 -25.72 18.45 -15.73
N LEU A 175 -26.99 18.04 -15.61
CA LEU A 175 -27.56 16.93 -16.37
C LEU A 175 -28.02 17.34 -17.80
N PRO A 176 -27.75 16.50 -18.83
CA PRO A 176 -26.81 15.38 -18.86
C PRO A 176 -25.35 15.88 -18.94
N VAL A 177 -24.38 15.06 -18.52
CA VAL A 177 -22.96 15.45 -18.58
C VAL A 177 -22.49 15.54 -20.04
N GLY A 178 -21.64 16.54 -20.34
CA GLY A 178 -21.08 16.73 -21.68
C GLY A 178 -20.27 15.54 -22.18
N THR A 179 -19.53 14.88 -21.29
CA THR A 179 -18.67 13.73 -21.59
C THR A 179 -19.43 12.45 -21.99
N VAL A 180 -20.75 12.39 -21.78
CA VAL A 180 -21.59 11.25 -22.21
C VAL A 180 -22.65 11.62 -23.25
N SER A 181 -22.80 12.90 -23.57
CA SER A 181 -23.78 13.39 -24.55
C SER A 181 -23.09 13.96 -25.78
N GLY A 182 -22.32 15.03 -25.60
CA GLY A 182 -21.64 15.77 -26.66
C GLY A 182 -21.70 17.28 -26.43
N ALA A 183 -21.28 18.05 -27.45
CA ALA A 183 -21.36 19.49 -27.47
C ALA A 183 -21.90 19.98 -28.82
N PRO A 184 -22.97 20.80 -28.88
CA PRO A 184 -23.79 21.29 -27.76
C PRO A 184 -24.66 20.18 -27.11
N LYS A 185 -25.03 20.35 -25.83
CA LYS A 185 -25.80 19.34 -25.05
C LYS A 185 -27.21 19.05 -25.59
N VAL A 186 -27.86 20.04 -26.17
CA VAL A 186 -29.23 19.93 -26.68
C VAL A 186 -29.21 20.31 -28.15
N ARG A 187 -29.38 19.33 -29.01
CA ARG A 187 -29.86 19.56 -30.37
C ARG A 187 -30.90 18.50 -30.75
N PRO A 188 -32.05 18.89 -31.29
CA PRO A 188 -32.96 17.95 -31.91
C PRO A 188 -32.35 17.51 -33.24
N ILE A 189 -31.63 16.38 -33.25
CA ILE A 189 -31.32 15.70 -34.50
C ILE A 189 -32.63 15.01 -34.92
N ASN A 190 -33.41 15.69 -35.78
CA ASN A 190 -34.47 15.04 -36.54
C ASN A 190 -33.81 14.09 -37.55
N SER A 191 -33.56 12.85 -37.16
CA SER A 191 -33.13 11.81 -38.10
C SER A 191 -33.78 10.48 -37.75
N SER A 192 -34.68 10.06 -38.64
CA SER A 192 -35.07 8.67 -38.90
C SER A 192 -34.18 7.60 -38.23
N ALA A 193 -34.75 6.87 -37.28
CA ALA A 193 -34.43 5.48 -36.89
C ALA A 193 -32.99 5.04 -36.54
N SER A 194 -31.93 5.85 -36.66
CA SER A 194 -30.53 5.36 -36.60
C SER A 194 -29.71 5.82 -35.40
N PHE A 195 -30.04 6.95 -34.77
CA PHE A 195 -29.40 7.40 -33.52
C PHE A 195 -30.25 6.99 -32.31
N ARG A 196 -30.10 5.74 -31.84
CA ARG A 196 -30.60 5.39 -30.51
C ARG A 196 -29.68 6.01 -29.44
N HIS A 197 -29.95 7.26 -29.08
CA HIS A 197 -29.68 7.67 -27.70
C HIS A 197 -30.48 6.72 -26.82
N LEU A 198 -29.85 6.13 -25.79
CA LEU A 198 -30.48 5.15 -24.92
C LEU A 198 -31.74 5.75 -24.28
N SER A 199 -32.90 5.54 -24.90
CA SER A 199 -34.23 5.71 -24.30
C SER A 199 -34.53 4.50 -23.40
N GLY A 200 -33.63 4.23 -22.46
CA GLY A 200 -33.72 3.13 -21.52
C GLY A 200 -33.44 3.65 -20.12
N HIS A 201 -34.31 3.33 -19.17
CA HIS A 201 -34.35 3.81 -17.79
C HIS A 201 -33.11 3.48 -16.90
N HIS A 202 -31.91 3.30 -17.45
CA HIS A 202 -30.71 2.87 -16.71
C HIS A 202 -29.51 3.79 -17.01
N PHE A 203 -28.78 4.13 -15.95
CA PHE A 203 -27.67 5.10 -15.95
C PHE A 203 -26.57 4.75 -16.98
N PRO A 204 -26.09 5.72 -17.77
CA PRO A 204 -24.92 5.50 -18.61
C PRO A 204 -23.66 5.39 -17.74
N SER A 205 -23.00 4.24 -17.76
CA SER A 205 -21.63 4.08 -17.29
C SER A 205 -20.67 4.23 -18.48
N SER A 206 -19.77 5.20 -18.41
CA SER A 206 -18.72 5.42 -19.41
C SER A 206 -17.57 4.43 -19.19
N LEU A 207 -17.68 3.23 -19.78
CA LEU A 207 -16.55 2.31 -19.86
C LEU A 207 -16.31 1.89 -21.30
N ALA A 208 -15.24 2.44 -21.89
CA ALA A 208 -14.60 1.87 -23.06
C ALA A 208 -13.84 0.61 -22.61
N LEU A 209 -14.45 -0.57 -22.80
CA LEU A 209 -13.82 -1.87 -22.54
C LEU A 209 -12.81 -2.19 -23.66
N SER A 210 -11.57 -1.69 -23.54
CA SER A 210 -10.46 -2.25 -24.33
C SER A 210 -9.94 -3.51 -23.66
N ARG A 211 -10.14 -4.67 -24.30
CA ARG A 211 -9.52 -6.00 -24.06
C ARG A 211 -9.02 -6.25 -22.63
N LEU A 212 -9.92 -6.61 -21.72
CA LEU A 212 -9.56 -7.15 -20.41
C LEU A 212 -8.87 -8.50 -20.57
N ARG A 213 -7.73 -8.69 -19.89
CA ARG A 213 -7.16 -10.02 -19.63
C ARG A 213 -8.20 -10.85 -18.87
N THR A 214 -8.40 -12.08 -19.32
CA THR A 214 -9.29 -13.06 -18.67
C THR A 214 -8.75 -13.38 -17.28
N LEU A 215 -9.44 -12.94 -16.23
CA LEU A 215 -9.20 -13.39 -14.86
C LEU A 215 -10.27 -14.41 -14.50
N ARG A 216 -9.85 -15.61 -14.10
CA ARG A 216 -10.74 -16.59 -13.46
C ARG A 216 -10.90 -16.20 -12.00
N CYS A 217 -11.91 -15.41 -11.67
CA CYS A 217 -12.36 -15.28 -10.29
C CYS A 217 -13.31 -16.44 -9.99
N SER A 218 -12.77 -17.56 -9.51
CA SER A 218 -13.56 -18.59 -8.85
C SER A 218 -13.63 -18.22 -7.36
N ALA A 219 -14.84 -18.05 -6.83
CA ALA A 219 -15.02 -18.20 -5.39
C ALA A 219 -14.60 -19.63 -5.05
N LEU A 220 -13.55 -19.80 -4.25
CA LEU A 220 -13.22 -21.08 -3.65
C LEU A 220 -14.33 -21.38 -2.63
N SER A 221 -15.49 -21.83 -3.08
CA SER A 221 -16.39 -22.53 -2.18
C SER A 221 -15.65 -23.80 -1.79
N SER A 222 -15.43 -24.00 -0.50
CA SER A 222 -14.94 -25.23 0.11
C SER A 222 -15.82 -26.42 -0.31
N ARG A 223 -15.59 -26.96 -1.51
CA ARG A 223 -16.09 -28.21 -2.12
C ARG A 223 -15.82 -28.21 -3.64
N SER A 224 -14.55 -28.29 -4.04
CA SER A 224 -14.12 -28.98 -5.28
C SER A 224 -12.61 -28.82 -5.49
N LEU A 225 -11.84 -29.77 -4.97
CA LEU A 225 -10.40 -29.97 -5.23
C LEU A 225 -10.10 -30.44 -6.67
N GLY A 226 -10.94 -30.12 -7.66
CA GLY A 226 -10.94 -30.77 -8.98
C GLY A 226 -10.57 -29.92 -10.19
N ALA A 227 -10.28 -28.61 -10.05
CA ALA A 227 -10.10 -27.71 -11.20
C ALA A 227 -8.84 -26.82 -11.16
N ALA A 228 -7.80 -27.22 -10.41
CA ALA A 228 -6.57 -26.44 -10.20
C ALA A 228 -5.45 -26.65 -11.25
N GLY A 229 -5.55 -27.64 -12.15
CA GLY A 229 -4.43 -28.06 -13.02
C GLY A 229 -3.91 -27.02 -14.04
N GLY A 230 -4.60 -25.90 -14.24
CA GLY A 230 -4.13 -24.83 -15.15
C GLY A 230 -3.28 -23.75 -14.47
N ALA A 231 -3.50 -23.50 -13.17
CA ALA A 231 -2.74 -22.50 -12.41
C ALA A 231 -1.42 -23.09 -11.89
N ASP A 232 -1.44 -24.35 -11.43
CA ASP A 232 -0.25 -25.04 -10.95
C ASP A 232 0.83 -25.21 -12.03
N ASN A 233 0.42 -25.40 -13.29
CA ASN A 233 1.34 -25.52 -14.41
C ASN A 233 2.11 -24.21 -14.71
N ASP A 234 1.50 -23.04 -14.53
CA ASP A 234 2.18 -21.75 -14.71
C ASP A 234 3.15 -21.47 -13.55
N HIS A 235 2.76 -21.77 -12.31
CA HIS A 235 3.64 -21.63 -11.14
C HIS A 235 4.86 -22.54 -11.25
N SER A 236 4.67 -23.80 -11.66
CA SER A 236 5.76 -24.76 -11.85
C SER A 236 6.76 -24.29 -12.91
N ALA A 237 6.28 -23.79 -14.06
CA ALA A 237 7.15 -23.29 -15.12
C ALA A 237 7.98 -22.07 -14.69
N LYS A 238 7.37 -21.10 -13.99
CA LYS A 238 8.07 -19.93 -13.46
C LYS A 238 9.09 -20.31 -12.39
N PHE A 239 8.73 -21.21 -11.48
CA PHE A 239 9.63 -21.70 -10.43
C PHE A 239 10.86 -22.37 -11.01
N ARG A 240 10.68 -23.28 -11.99
CA ARG A 240 11.81 -23.94 -12.68
C ARG A 240 12.73 -22.93 -13.37
N LYS A 241 12.17 -21.92 -14.05
CA LYS A 241 12.95 -20.86 -14.70
C LYS A 241 13.75 -20.02 -13.69
N ALA A 242 13.17 -19.71 -12.54
CA ALA A 242 13.88 -19.02 -11.47
C ALA A 242 15.00 -19.90 -10.88
N ALA A 243 14.77 -21.21 -10.75
CA ALA A 243 15.74 -22.17 -10.22
C ALA A 243 17.01 -22.30 -11.07
N GLU A 244 16.96 -21.96 -12.35
CA GLU A 244 18.15 -21.93 -13.22
C GLU A 244 19.13 -20.80 -12.83
N HIS A 245 18.64 -19.72 -12.21
CA HIS A 245 19.41 -18.49 -11.97
C HIS A 245 19.70 -18.22 -10.48
N GLY A 246 19.06 -18.96 -9.57
CA GLY A 246 19.26 -18.81 -8.14
C GLY A 246 18.71 -19.98 -7.32
N ASN A 247 19.04 -20.01 -6.02
CA ASN A 247 18.72 -21.11 -5.11
C ASN A 247 17.74 -20.73 -4.00
N LEU A 248 17.21 -19.50 -4.01
CA LEU A 248 16.20 -19.04 -3.07
C LEU A 248 15.05 -18.39 -3.87
N ILE A 249 13.91 -19.05 -3.92
CA ILE A 249 12.82 -18.73 -4.85
C ILE A 249 11.51 -18.55 -4.07
N PRO A 250 10.79 -17.44 -4.27
CA PRO A 250 9.51 -17.25 -3.64
C PRO A 250 8.41 -17.97 -4.43
N LEU A 251 7.52 -18.62 -3.71
CA LEU A 251 6.19 -19.00 -4.16
C LEU A 251 5.19 -18.05 -3.51
N TYR A 252 4.12 -17.72 -4.21
CA TYR A 252 3.11 -16.82 -3.66
C TYR A 252 1.71 -17.13 -4.19
N GLN A 253 0.72 -16.72 -3.41
CA GLN A 253 -0.68 -16.67 -3.81
C GLN A 253 -1.27 -15.30 -3.46
N SER A 254 -1.97 -14.68 -4.41
CA SER A 254 -2.70 -13.44 -4.16
C SER A 254 -4.14 -13.73 -3.77
N ILE A 255 -4.57 -13.16 -2.64
CA ILE A 255 -5.94 -13.25 -2.13
C ILE A 255 -6.58 -11.86 -2.03
N LEU A 256 -7.90 -11.77 -2.04
CA LEU A 256 -8.62 -10.52 -1.82
C LEU A 256 -8.57 -10.12 -0.35
N SER A 257 -8.24 -8.88 -0.05
CA SER A 257 -8.13 -8.38 1.34
C SER A 257 -9.43 -7.78 1.87
N ASP A 258 -10.60 -8.08 1.27
CA ASP A 258 -11.85 -7.40 1.63
C ASP A 258 -12.39 -7.82 3.00
N HIS A 259 -12.23 -9.09 3.37
CA HIS A 259 -12.64 -9.64 4.66
C HIS A 259 -11.48 -9.75 5.65
N LEU A 260 -10.26 -9.50 5.17
CA LEU A 260 -9.03 -9.70 5.91
C LEU A 260 -8.32 -8.38 6.13
N THR A 261 -8.18 -7.98 7.38
CA THR A 261 -7.33 -6.84 7.77
C THR A 261 -5.96 -7.35 8.22
N PRO A 262 -4.89 -6.53 8.18
CA PRO A 262 -3.59 -6.94 8.71
C PRO A 262 -3.66 -7.41 10.17
N VAL A 263 -4.46 -6.73 10.99
CA VAL A 263 -4.72 -7.08 12.40
C VAL A 263 -5.35 -8.47 12.52
N LEU A 264 -6.36 -8.76 11.68
CA LEU A 264 -7.03 -10.06 11.66
C LEU A 264 -6.09 -11.16 11.16
N ALA A 265 -5.35 -10.93 10.07
CA ALA A 265 -4.37 -11.87 9.54
C ALA A 265 -3.30 -12.22 10.57
N TYR A 266 -2.79 -11.23 11.31
CA TYR A 266 -1.86 -11.48 12.41
C TYR A 266 -2.46 -12.45 13.45
N ARG A 267 -3.71 -12.22 13.86
CA ARG A 267 -4.39 -13.05 14.88
C ARG A 267 -4.79 -14.43 14.38
N CYS A 268 -4.92 -14.61 13.08
CA CYS A 268 -5.05 -15.93 12.46
C CYS A 268 -3.73 -16.71 12.52
N LEU A 269 -2.58 -16.02 12.45
CA LEU A 269 -1.26 -16.66 12.52
C LEU A 269 -0.78 -16.87 13.96
N VAL A 270 -1.08 -15.95 14.87
CA VAL A 270 -0.59 -15.93 16.25
C VAL A 270 -1.76 -15.80 17.22
N LYS A 271 -1.97 -16.83 18.04
CA LYS A 271 -3.05 -16.83 19.03
C LYS A 271 -2.76 -15.86 20.19
N GLU A 272 -3.78 -15.51 20.96
CA GLU A 272 -3.64 -14.56 22.09
C GLU A 272 -2.72 -15.10 23.21
N ASP A 273 -2.65 -16.41 23.38
CA ASP A 273 -1.84 -17.11 24.37
C ASP A 273 -0.39 -17.37 23.91
N GLU A 274 -0.09 -17.21 22.63
CA GLU A 274 1.25 -17.44 22.04
C GLU A 274 2.17 -16.22 22.21
N ARG A 275 2.38 -15.79 23.46
CA ARG A 275 3.15 -14.57 23.76
C ARG A 275 4.65 -14.68 23.51
N ASP A 276 5.19 -15.89 23.54
CA ASP A 276 6.62 -16.17 23.34
C ASP A 276 6.96 -16.56 21.90
N ALA A 277 5.97 -16.65 21.00
CA ALA A 277 6.17 -17.02 19.61
C ALA A 277 6.70 -15.80 18.80
N PRO A 278 7.93 -15.85 18.26
CA PRO A 278 8.47 -14.71 17.53
C PRO A 278 7.64 -14.40 16.30
N SER A 279 7.22 -13.15 16.17
CA SER A 279 6.25 -12.73 15.17
C SER A 279 6.22 -11.21 15.06
N PHE A 280 5.70 -10.69 13.95
CA PHE A 280 5.61 -9.25 13.74
C PHE A 280 4.42 -8.85 12.88
N LEU A 281 3.96 -7.62 13.13
CA LEU A 281 3.04 -6.86 12.29
C LEU A 281 3.62 -5.46 12.11
N PHE A 282 4.02 -5.16 10.87
CA PHE A 282 4.50 -3.84 10.47
C PHE A 282 3.47 -3.14 9.61
N GLU A 283 3.18 -1.89 9.97
CA GLU A 283 2.32 -1.01 9.19
C GLU A 283 3.01 0.34 9.01
N SER A 284 2.59 1.06 7.99
CA SER A 284 3.10 2.40 7.70
C SER A 284 1.93 3.35 7.54
N VAL A 285 2.18 4.64 7.79
CA VAL A 285 1.24 5.73 7.53
C VAL A 285 2.00 6.80 6.78
N ASP A 286 1.49 7.19 5.61
CA ASP A 286 2.08 8.27 4.83
C ASP A 286 1.83 9.60 5.57
N PRO A 287 2.89 10.40 5.81
CA PRO A 287 2.75 11.70 6.46
C PRO A 287 1.75 12.57 5.69
N ALA A 288 0.86 13.23 6.43
CA ALA A 288 -0.08 14.18 5.88
C ALA A 288 0.66 15.26 5.07
N GLY A 289 0.40 15.36 3.77
CA GLY A 289 0.82 16.51 2.97
C GLY A 289 0.11 17.80 3.42
N LEU A 290 0.56 18.95 2.90
CA LEU A 290 0.09 20.31 3.25
C LEU A 290 -1.45 20.52 3.30
N HIS A 291 -2.26 19.64 2.69
CA HIS A 291 -3.72 19.80 2.60
C HIS A 291 -4.57 18.52 2.79
N GLN A 292 -4.13 17.49 3.55
CA GLN A 292 -5.07 16.42 3.98
C GLN A 292 -4.52 15.45 5.03
N THR A 293 -5.46 14.85 5.76
CA THR A 293 -5.33 13.78 6.77
C THR A 293 -4.34 12.67 6.39
N SER A 294 -3.62 12.14 7.39
CA SER A 294 -2.73 10.97 7.27
C SER A 294 -3.46 9.78 6.62
N SER A 295 -2.85 9.16 5.63
CA SER A 295 -3.37 7.95 4.99
C SER A 295 -2.54 6.73 5.39
N PRO A 296 -3.15 5.54 5.58
CA PRO A 296 -2.39 4.31 5.71
C PRO A 296 -1.43 4.18 4.52
N GLY A 297 -0.17 3.85 4.81
CA GLY A 297 0.83 3.57 3.79
C GLY A 297 0.41 2.36 2.96
N ARG A 298 0.99 2.23 1.76
CA ARG A 298 0.52 1.23 0.78
C ARG A 298 0.59 -0.22 1.30
N TYR A 299 1.58 -0.54 2.13
CA TYR A 299 1.84 -1.91 2.55
C TYR A 299 1.77 -2.12 4.07
N SER A 300 1.22 -3.28 4.45
CA SER A 300 1.43 -3.89 5.77
C SER A 300 2.08 -5.25 5.59
N VAL A 301 2.97 -5.63 6.49
CA VAL A 301 3.73 -6.89 6.41
C VAL A 301 3.57 -7.64 7.72
N ILE A 302 3.29 -8.93 7.63
CA ILE A 302 3.12 -9.83 8.76
C ILE A 302 4.02 -11.04 8.57
N GLY A 303 4.62 -11.50 9.65
CA GLY A 303 5.31 -12.78 9.70
C GLY A 303 5.15 -13.40 11.09
N ALA A 304 5.13 -14.72 11.16
CA ALA A 304 5.04 -15.47 12.40
C ALA A 304 5.89 -16.73 12.29
N GLN A 305 6.41 -17.23 13.42
CA GLN A 305 7.13 -18.49 13.50
C GLN A 305 8.32 -18.53 12.52
N PRO A 306 9.39 -17.77 12.79
CA PRO A 306 10.56 -17.76 11.91
C PRO A 306 11.14 -19.17 11.80
N SER A 307 11.75 -19.47 10.66
CA SER A 307 12.42 -20.75 10.44
C SER A 307 13.77 -20.85 11.14
N MET A 308 14.38 -19.70 11.45
CA MET A 308 15.61 -19.60 12.22
C MET A 308 15.59 -18.35 13.09
N GLU A 309 16.23 -18.40 14.25
CA GLU A 309 16.48 -17.24 15.09
C GLU A 309 17.97 -17.09 15.39
N ILE A 310 18.44 -15.84 15.45
CA ILE A 310 19.76 -15.44 15.93
C ILE A 310 19.54 -14.53 17.13
N VAL A 311 20.07 -14.93 18.29
CA VAL A 311 19.99 -14.19 19.54
C VAL A 311 21.40 -13.97 20.04
N ALA A 312 21.80 -12.71 20.22
CA ALA A 312 23.12 -12.37 20.72
C ALA A 312 23.02 -11.62 22.04
N LYS A 313 23.87 -11.99 22.99
CA LYS A 313 24.12 -11.24 24.21
C LYS A 313 25.62 -11.17 24.42
N GLU A 314 26.16 -9.96 24.43
CA GLU A 314 27.59 -9.73 24.30
C GLU A 314 28.17 -10.59 23.14
N ASN A 315 29.29 -11.25 23.36
CA ASN A 315 29.92 -12.06 22.33
C ASN A 315 29.34 -13.48 22.19
N MET A 316 28.30 -13.83 22.95
CA MET A 316 27.65 -15.14 22.84
C MET A 316 26.46 -15.06 21.87
N VAL A 317 26.54 -15.80 20.77
CA VAL A 317 25.48 -15.89 19.77
C VAL A 317 24.83 -17.27 19.82
N THR A 318 23.53 -17.31 20.09
CA THR A 318 22.69 -18.50 20.00
C THR A 318 21.96 -18.50 18.65
N ILE A 319 22.14 -19.57 17.88
CA ILE A 319 21.43 -19.83 16.63
C ILE A 319 20.44 -20.97 16.88
N MET A 320 19.16 -20.72 16.61
CA MET A 320 18.08 -21.72 16.72
C MET A 320 17.52 -21.96 15.32
N ASP A 321 17.83 -23.11 14.74
CA ASP A 321 17.25 -23.57 13.47
C ASP A 321 16.02 -24.41 13.78
N HIS A 322 14.84 -23.83 13.55
CA HIS A 322 13.56 -24.48 13.81
C HIS A 322 13.19 -25.50 12.74
N ARG A 323 13.85 -25.46 11.57
CA ARG A 323 13.64 -26.46 10.51
C ARG A 323 14.30 -27.78 10.89
N GLU A 324 15.52 -27.71 11.42
CA GLU A 324 16.30 -28.88 11.87
C GLU A 324 16.03 -29.26 13.34
N GLY A 325 15.38 -28.38 14.12
CA GLY A 325 15.26 -28.52 15.57
C GLY A 325 16.61 -28.40 16.29
N ARG A 326 17.56 -27.66 15.70
CA ARG A 326 18.95 -27.58 16.16
C ARG A 326 19.22 -26.25 16.84
N ARG A 327 19.85 -26.30 18.01
CA ARG A 327 20.36 -25.12 18.73
C ARG A 327 21.87 -25.19 18.82
N THR A 328 22.55 -24.13 18.41
CA THR A 328 24.00 -23.98 18.54
C THR A 328 24.37 -22.66 19.16
N GLU A 329 25.47 -22.64 19.90
CA GLU A 329 26.04 -21.44 20.49
C GLU A 329 27.45 -21.27 19.93
N GLU A 330 27.80 -20.05 19.56
CA GLU A 330 29.15 -19.69 19.13
C GLU A 330 29.56 -18.35 19.74
N PHE A 331 30.84 -18.25 20.08
CA PHE A 331 31.43 -16.99 20.51
C PHE A 331 31.90 -16.20 19.30
N VAL A 332 31.35 -15.00 19.12
CA VAL A 332 31.63 -14.16 17.96
C VAL A 332 31.89 -12.73 18.41
N GLU A 333 32.94 -12.13 17.84
CA GLU A 333 33.35 -10.77 18.16
C GLU A 333 32.33 -9.70 17.74
N ASP A 334 31.54 -9.98 16.72
CA ASP A 334 30.53 -9.11 16.11
C ASP A 334 29.36 -10.00 15.65
N PRO A 335 28.22 -10.01 16.35
CA PRO A 335 27.09 -10.88 16.03
C PRO A 335 26.50 -10.66 14.63
N MET A 336 26.68 -9.48 14.03
CA MET A 336 26.11 -9.13 12.72
C MET A 336 26.75 -9.93 11.57
N VAL A 337 27.91 -10.55 11.80
CA VAL A 337 28.56 -11.40 10.78
C VAL A 337 27.82 -12.72 10.58
N VAL A 338 27.04 -13.17 11.58
CA VAL A 338 26.33 -14.46 11.54
C VAL A 338 25.22 -14.49 10.49
N PRO A 339 24.24 -13.56 10.47
CA PRO A 339 23.23 -13.52 9.41
C PRO A 339 23.86 -13.31 8.02
N ARG A 340 24.93 -12.52 7.92
CA ARG A 340 25.68 -12.33 6.67
C ARG A 340 26.25 -13.65 6.15
N ARG A 341 26.99 -14.39 6.99
CA ARG A 341 27.59 -15.69 6.65
C ARG A 341 26.55 -16.72 6.21
N ILE A 342 25.35 -16.68 6.79
CA ILE A 342 24.24 -17.55 6.38
C ILE A 342 23.72 -17.15 4.99
N MET A 343 23.54 -15.85 4.77
CA MET A 343 23.04 -15.29 3.52
C MET A 343 24.02 -15.40 2.35
N ASP A 344 25.34 -15.50 2.60
CA ASP A 344 26.36 -15.55 1.54
C ASP A 344 26.15 -16.72 0.55
N LYS A 345 25.44 -17.77 0.98
CA LYS A 345 25.10 -18.93 0.14
C LYS A 345 23.86 -18.69 -0.72
N TRP A 346 23.08 -17.65 -0.46
CA TRP A 346 21.78 -17.42 -1.10
C TRP A 346 21.90 -16.52 -2.33
N LYS A 347 21.24 -16.95 -3.40
CA LYS A 347 21.05 -16.24 -4.67
C LYS A 347 19.55 -16.08 -4.88
N PRO A 348 18.91 -15.11 -4.19
CA PRO A 348 17.48 -14.91 -4.26
C PRO A 348 17.03 -14.48 -5.65
N GLN A 349 15.93 -15.05 -6.13
CA GLN A 349 15.27 -14.66 -7.37
C GLN A 349 14.00 -13.86 -7.06
N ARG A 350 13.97 -12.60 -7.50
CA ARG A 350 12.77 -11.77 -7.35
C ARG A 350 11.84 -12.00 -8.55
N LEU A 351 10.56 -12.18 -8.27
CA LEU A 351 9.51 -12.22 -9.29
C LEU A 351 8.93 -10.82 -9.49
N ASP A 352 8.69 -10.44 -10.75
CA ASP A 352 8.17 -9.12 -11.13
C ASP A 352 6.75 -8.87 -10.58
N GLU A 353 6.00 -9.94 -10.30
CA GLU A 353 4.64 -9.86 -9.78
C GLU A 353 4.55 -9.58 -8.28
N LEU A 354 5.66 -9.71 -7.53
CA LEU A 354 5.69 -9.46 -6.10
C LEU A 354 5.72 -7.95 -5.80
N PRO A 355 5.09 -7.50 -4.69
CA PRO A 355 5.04 -6.09 -4.35
C PRO A 355 6.43 -5.49 -4.14
N GLU A 356 6.57 -4.18 -4.31
CA GLU A 356 7.79 -3.42 -3.98
C GLU A 356 8.04 -3.28 -2.46
N ALA A 357 7.56 -4.23 -1.67
CA ALA A 357 7.69 -4.29 -0.22
C ALA A 357 8.67 -5.38 0.21
N PHE A 358 8.92 -5.46 1.52
CA PHE A 358 9.60 -6.61 2.12
C PHE A 358 8.74 -7.86 1.91
N CYS A 359 9.34 -8.89 1.31
CA CYS A 359 8.65 -10.13 0.96
C CYS A 359 9.16 -11.35 1.74
N GLY A 360 10.02 -11.17 2.75
CA GLY A 360 10.65 -12.25 3.52
C GLY A 360 12.13 -11.95 3.83
N GLY A 361 12.67 -12.59 4.85
CA GLY A 361 14.05 -12.38 5.33
C GLY A 361 14.16 -12.15 6.83
N TRP A 362 15.27 -11.54 7.25
CA TRP A 362 15.54 -11.28 8.67
C TRP A 362 14.72 -10.11 9.20
N VAL A 363 14.01 -10.34 10.31
CA VAL A 363 13.23 -9.34 11.02
C VAL A 363 13.51 -9.44 12.51
N GLY A 364 13.69 -8.31 13.18
CA GLY A 364 13.92 -8.26 14.61
C GLY A 364 14.42 -6.90 15.05
N TYR A 365 15.28 -6.87 16.07
CA TYR A 365 15.84 -5.63 16.59
C TYR A 365 17.34 -5.73 16.86
N PHE A 366 17.98 -4.56 16.84
CA PHE A 366 19.32 -4.30 17.34
C PHE A 366 19.15 -3.33 18.51
N SER A 367 19.58 -3.71 19.71
CA SER A 367 19.55 -2.83 20.88
C SER A 367 20.57 -1.70 20.71
N TYR A 368 20.48 -0.68 21.57
CA TYR A 368 21.48 0.37 21.60
C TYR A 368 22.89 -0.18 21.92
N ASP A 369 22.96 -1.20 22.78
CA ASP A 369 24.21 -1.86 23.21
C ASP A 369 24.98 -2.50 22.05
N THR A 370 24.37 -2.61 20.88
CA THR A 370 25.08 -2.99 19.66
C THR A 370 26.23 -2.03 19.28
N VAL A 371 26.19 -0.79 19.78
CA VAL A 371 27.31 0.15 19.65
C VAL A 371 28.61 -0.40 20.23
N HIS A 372 28.55 -1.23 21.27
CA HIS A 372 29.74 -1.81 21.91
C HIS A 372 30.50 -2.76 20.98
N TYR A 373 29.83 -3.40 20.01
CA TYR A 373 30.48 -4.22 18.98
C TYR A 373 31.18 -3.37 17.92
N VAL A 374 30.72 -2.14 17.70
CA VAL A 374 31.24 -1.24 16.65
C VAL A 374 32.35 -0.34 17.21
N GLU A 375 32.14 0.27 18.36
CA GLU A 375 33.05 1.22 19.02
C GLU A 375 33.83 0.58 20.18
N LYS A 376 34.27 -0.68 20.01
CA LYS A 376 34.93 -1.52 21.03
C LYS A 376 36.01 -0.80 21.86
N LYS A 377 36.79 0.07 21.22
CA LYS A 377 37.89 0.80 21.88
C LYS A 377 37.41 1.92 22.80
N LYS A 378 36.30 2.59 22.44
CA LYS A 378 35.77 3.73 23.18
C LYS A 378 34.68 3.32 24.17
N LEU A 379 33.93 2.28 23.83
CA LEU A 379 32.77 1.80 24.57
C LEU A 379 32.86 0.27 24.77
N PRO A 380 33.82 -0.24 25.56
CA PRO A 380 33.89 -1.67 25.85
C PRO A 380 32.73 -2.10 26.77
N PHE A 381 32.25 -3.34 26.64
CA PHE A 381 31.18 -3.91 27.50
C PHE A 381 31.50 -3.82 28.99
N LEU A 382 32.77 -3.99 29.38
CA LEU A 382 33.23 -3.85 30.77
C LEU A 382 32.99 -2.44 31.38
N ALA A 383 32.84 -1.41 30.53
CA ALA A 383 32.56 -0.04 30.95
C ALA A 383 31.10 0.37 30.68
N ALA A 384 30.26 -0.55 30.22
CA ALA A 384 28.85 -0.29 30.00
C ALA A 384 28.13 -0.08 31.35
N PRO A 385 27.04 0.71 31.38
CA PRO A 385 26.15 0.76 32.53
C PRO A 385 25.61 -0.62 32.91
N GLU A 386 25.16 -0.77 34.15
CA GLU A 386 24.52 -2.01 34.61
C GLU A 386 23.31 -2.35 33.74
N ASP A 387 23.27 -3.59 33.23
CA ASP A 387 22.14 -4.10 32.46
C ASP A 387 21.05 -4.65 33.38
N ASP A 388 20.05 -3.80 33.64
CA ASP A 388 18.93 -4.12 34.51
C ASP A 388 17.77 -4.85 33.81
N HIS A 389 17.81 -4.99 32.49
CA HIS A 389 16.77 -5.60 31.67
C HIS A 389 17.15 -7.00 31.17
N ASN A 390 18.44 -7.29 31.06
CA ASN A 390 18.99 -8.55 30.57
C ASN A 390 18.35 -9.00 29.25
N LEU A 391 18.11 -8.03 28.36
CA LEU A 391 17.60 -8.28 27.01
C LEU A 391 18.75 -8.63 26.07
N PRO A 392 18.50 -9.47 25.05
CA PRO A 392 19.46 -9.67 23.96
C PRO A 392 19.86 -8.34 23.32
N ASP A 393 21.13 -8.23 22.92
CA ASP A 393 21.60 -7.07 22.16
C ASP A 393 21.13 -7.15 20.70
N VAL A 394 20.96 -8.37 20.19
CA VAL A 394 20.40 -8.66 18.87
C VAL A 394 19.41 -9.80 18.99
N HIS A 395 18.21 -9.63 18.42
CA HIS A 395 17.28 -10.73 18.14
C HIS A 395 16.80 -10.59 16.70
N LEU A 396 17.03 -11.62 15.89
CA LEU A 396 16.60 -11.67 14.49
C LEU A 396 15.93 -13.01 14.21
N GLY A 397 14.70 -13.00 13.68
CA GLY A 397 14.04 -14.16 13.09
C GLY A 397 14.14 -14.13 11.56
N LEU A 398 14.44 -15.26 10.93
CA LEU A 398 14.36 -15.47 9.49
C LEU A 398 12.95 -15.93 9.13
N TYR A 399 12.20 -15.10 8.40
CA TYR A 399 10.83 -15.38 8.00
C TYR A 399 10.78 -15.71 6.51
N ASP A 400 10.60 -16.99 6.21
CA ASP A 400 10.29 -17.46 4.85
C ASP A 400 8.83 -17.23 4.49
N ASP A 401 7.98 -17.25 5.52
CA ASP A 401 6.53 -17.09 5.44
C ASP A 401 6.15 -15.66 5.83
N VAL A 402 5.59 -14.92 4.88
CA VAL A 402 5.04 -13.59 5.15
C VAL A 402 3.72 -13.35 4.42
N ILE A 403 2.92 -12.45 4.99
CA ILE A 403 1.72 -11.92 4.34
C ILE A 403 1.92 -10.42 4.13
N VAL A 404 1.85 -9.98 2.88
CA VAL A 404 2.00 -8.58 2.48
C VAL A 404 0.67 -8.05 1.96
N PHE A 405 0.07 -7.10 2.66
CA PHE A 405 -1.14 -6.41 2.21
C PHE A 405 -0.77 -5.25 1.29
N ASP A 406 -1.38 -5.18 0.11
CA ASP A 406 -1.41 -3.97 -0.73
C ASP A 406 -2.76 -3.28 -0.56
N HIS A 407 -2.78 -2.22 0.23
CA HIS A 407 -3.98 -1.45 0.55
C HIS A 407 -4.52 -0.66 -0.64
N VAL A 408 -3.71 -0.40 -1.66
CA VAL A 408 -4.13 0.30 -2.87
C VAL A 408 -4.82 -0.69 -3.80
N GLU A 409 -4.22 -1.86 -4.03
CA GLU A 409 -4.77 -2.90 -4.91
C GLU A 409 -5.85 -3.78 -4.25
N LYS A 410 -6.03 -3.68 -2.92
CA LYS A 410 -7.00 -4.46 -2.13
C LYS A 410 -6.74 -5.97 -2.21
N LYS A 411 -5.46 -6.33 -2.18
CA LYS A 411 -4.99 -7.72 -2.21
C LYS A 411 -4.03 -7.97 -1.06
N ALA A 412 -3.90 -9.22 -0.67
CA ALA A 412 -2.78 -9.69 0.15
C ALA A 412 -2.00 -10.75 -0.64
N PHE A 413 -0.68 -10.66 -0.58
CA PHE A 413 0.25 -11.66 -1.09
C PHE A 413 0.63 -12.56 0.08
N VAL A 414 0.27 -13.83 0.00
CA VAL A 414 0.77 -14.87 0.90
C VAL A 414 2.00 -15.44 0.23
N ILE A 415 3.16 -15.34 0.86
CA ILE A 415 4.47 -15.62 0.26
C ILE A 415 5.21 -16.64 1.13
N HIS A 416 5.81 -17.63 0.47
CA HIS A 416 6.69 -18.63 1.05
C HIS A 416 8.00 -18.70 0.27
N TRP A 417 9.15 -18.57 0.93
CA TRP A 417 10.46 -18.73 0.30
C TRP A 417 10.99 -20.16 0.37
N VAL A 418 11.39 -20.71 -0.77
CA VAL A 418 11.94 -22.06 -0.92
C VAL A 418 13.44 -21.98 -1.15
N GLN A 419 14.22 -22.66 -0.32
CA GLN A 419 15.66 -22.82 -0.51
C GLN A 419 15.95 -24.16 -1.20
N LEU A 420 16.47 -24.12 -2.43
CA LEU A 420 16.69 -25.33 -3.25
C LEU A 420 17.71 -26.29 -2.65
N ASP A 421 18.74 -25.77 -1.97
CA ASP A 421 19.84 -26.57 -1.42
C ASP A 421 19.39 -27.60 -0.36
N GLN A 422 18.15 -27.50 0.11
CA GLN A 422 17.55 -28.43 1.08
C GLN A 422 16.91 -29.66 0.43
N PHE A 423 16.80 -29.70 -0.89
CA PHE A 423 16.06 -30.74 -1.61
C PHE A 423 16.94 -31.44 -2.64
N SER A 424 16.58 -32.68 -2.96
CA SER A 424 17.35 -33.49 -3.93
C SER A 424 17.03 -33.11 -5.38
N SER A 425 15.88 -32.46 -5.61
CA SER A 425 15.46 -31.99 -6.94
C SER A 425 14.61 -30.72 -6.86
N VAL A 426 14.59 -29.96 -7.97
CA VAL A 426 13.75 -28.75 -8.11
C VAL A 426 12.26 -29.09 -7.99
N GLU A 427 11.87 -30.29 -8.40
CA GLU A 427 10.48 -30.74 -8.42
C GLU A 427 9.99 -31.10 -7.01
N GLU A 428 10.85 -31.71 -6.20
CA GLU A 428 10.62 -31.93 -4.77
C GLU A 428 10.51 -30.58 -4.03
N ALA A 429 11.43 -29.65 -4.28
CA ALA A 429 11.42 -28.31 -3.69
C ALA A 429 10.13 -27.55 -4.02
N PHE A 430 9.67 -27.62 -5.27
CA PHE A 430 8.42 -26.99 -5.70
C PHE A 430 7.20 -27.59 -4.98
N ASN A 431 7.13 -28.92 -4.90
CA ASN A 431 6.00 -29.60 -4.28
C ASN A 431 5.93 -29.32 -2.76
N ASP A 432 7.07 -29.38 -2.04
CA ASP A 432 7.13 -29.01 -0.62
C ASP A 432 6.75 -27.54 -0.42
N GLY A 433 7.33 -26.64 -1.22
CA GLY A 433 7.05 -25.22 -1.16
C GLY A 433 5.57 -24.88 -1.42
N MET A 434 4.93 -25.53 -2.39
CA MET A 434 3.50 -25.37 -2.65
C MET A 434 2.65 -25.91 -1.50
N ASN A 435 3.03 -27.02 -0.88
CA ASN A 435 2.33 -27.56 0.29
C ASN A 435 2.41 -26.60 1.50
N ARG A 436 3.59 -26.02 1.75
CA ARG A 436 3.78 -24.99 2.80
C ARG A 436 3.00 -23.73 2.51
N LEU A 437 3.04 -23.24 1.27
CA LEU A 437 2.24 -22.09 0.83
C LEU A 437 0.74 -22.35 1.04
N ASN A 438 0.23 -23.50 0.60
CA ASN A 438 -1.17 -23.87 0.78
C ASN A 438 -1.57 -23.97 2.26
N THR A 439 -0.66 -24.47 3.10
CA THR A 439 -0.85 -24.51 4.56
C THR A 439 -0.92 -23.10 5.13
N LEU A 440 -0.03 -22.19 4.73
CA LEU A 440 -0.06 -20.79 5.15
C LEU A 440 -1.35 -20.09 4.72
N VAL A 441 -1.80 -20.30 3.48
CA VAL A 441 -3.08 -19.78 2.97
C VAL A 441 -4.25 -20.31 3.80
N SER A 442 -4.24 -21.60 4.15
CA SER A 442 -5.31 -22.22 4.96
C SER A 442 -5.40 -21.68 6.39
N ARG A 443 -4.31 -21.15 6.94
CA ARG A 443 -4.29 -20.51 8.26
C ARG A 443 -5.01 -19.17 8.28
N VAL A 444 -5.35 -18.61 7.13
CA VAL A 444 -6.07 -17.35 7.00
C VAL A 444 -7.46 -17.64 6.43
N PRO A 445 -8.35 -18.26 7.23
CA PRO A 445 -9.61 -18.80 6.74
C PRO A 445 -10.55 -17.70 6.25
N ASP A 446 -11.48 -18.09 5.38
CA ASP A 446 -12.64 -17.26 5.01
C ASP A 446 -13.60 -17.05 6.20
N ASP A 447 -13.54 -17.91 7.22
CA ASP A 447 -14.40 -17.86 8.41
C ASP A 447 -13.91 -16.80 9.42
N ILE A 448 -14.86 -16.04 9.96
CA ILE A 448 -14.61 -14.87 10.81
C ILE A 448 -14.00 -15.32 12.15
N VAL A 449 -12.72 -15.02 12.38
CA VAL A 449 -12.21 -14.87 13.76
C VAL A 449 -12.88 -13.61 14.33
N LEU A 450 -13.79 -13.79 15.29
CA LEU A 450 -14.39 -12.67 16.01
C LEU A 450 -13.32 -12.02 16.90
N LEU A 451 -12.64 -11.02 16.37
CA LEU A 451 -12.00 -10.02 17.21
C LEU A 451 -13.11 -9.20 17.87
N GLY A 452 -13.04 -9.05 19.19
CA GLY A 452 -13.97 -8.17 19.90
C GLY A 452 -13.98 -6.80 19.24
N ALA A 453 -15.17 -6.31 18.85
CA ALA A 453 -15.32 -5.02 18.16
C ALA A 453 -14.62 -3.87 18.91
N GLY A 454 -14.50 -4.02 20.24
CA GLY A 454 -13.93 -3.02 21.12
C GLY A 454 -14.83 -1.78 21.17
N SER A 455 -14.62 -0.94 22.18
CA SER A 455 -15.15 0.42 22.15
C SER A 455 -14.01 1.35 22.56
N ILE A 456 -13.76 2.36 21.74
CA ILE A 456 -12.67 3.30 21.98
C ILE A 456 -13.29 4.65 22.27
N ARG A 457 -13.14 5.12 23.51
CA ARG A 457 -13.37 6.52 23.86
C ARG A 457 -12.03 7.24 23.83
N LEU A 458 -11.75 7.90 22.71
CA LEU A 458 -10.55 8.72 22.56
C LEU A 458 -10.72 10.02 23.35
N CYS A 459 -10.36 9.98 24.63
CA CYS A 459 -10.24 11.18 25.47
C CYS A 459 -8.81 11.73 25.37
N THR A 460 -8.37 12.14 24.18
CA THR A 460 -6.99 12.63 23.95
C THR A 460 -6.64 13.91 24.72
N ASN A 461 -7.66 14.61 25.23
CA ASN A 461 -7.48 15.81 26.06
C ASN A 461 -7.31 15.50 27.55
N PHE A 462 -7.46 14.24 27.96
CA PHE A 462 -7.20 13.79 29.33
C PHE A 462 -5.85 13.07 29.37
N PHE A 463 -4.84 13.75 29.92
CA PHE A 463 -3.60 13.07 30.28
C PHE A 463 -3.91 12.04 31.38
N GLY A 464 -3.44 10.81 31.18
CA GLY A 464 -3.50 9.79 32.23
C GLY A 464 -2.72 10.22 33.48
N PRO A 465 -2.82 9.47 34.59
CA PRO A 465 -2.00 9.74 35.77
C PRO A 465 -0.52 9.80 35.38
N SER A 466 0.21 10.78 35.93
CA SER A 466 1.64 10.95 35.66
C SER A 466 2.41 9.67 35.96
N LEU A 467 3.36 9.33 35.09
CA LEU A 467 4.31 8.25 35.34
C LEU A 467 5.20 8.65 36.52
N LYS A 468 5.18 7.85 37.58
CA LYS A 468 5.91 8.13 38.84
C LYS A 468 7.21 7.36 38.97
N GLU A 469 7.35 6.27 38.22
CA GLU A 469 8.52 5.40 38.24
C GLU A 469 9.42 5.79 37.06
N SER A 470 10.62 6.29 37.37
CA SER A 470 11.68 6.65 36.42
C SER A 470 13.00 6.11 36.93
N THR A 471 13.92 5.76 36.01
CA THR A 471 15.29 5.37 36.37
C THR A 471 16.10 6.51 37.01
N ILE A 472 15.68 7.76 36.82
CA ILE A 472 16.35 8.95 37.33
C ILE A 472 15.33 9.97 37.84
N THR A 473 15.69 10.70 38.90
CA THR A 473 14.83 11.77 39.44
C THR A 473 14.84 12.98 38.52
N SER A 474 13.82 13.85 38.64
CA SER A 474 13.76 15.09 37.85
C SER A 474 14.97 15.99 38.13
N GLU A 475 15.41 16.05 39.39
CA GLU A 475 16.55 16.82 39.84
C GLU A 475 17.85 16.27 39.24
N ALA A 476 18.07 14.96 39.30
CA ALA A 476 19.27 14.34 38.73
C ALA A 476 19.30 14.44 37.20
N TYR A 477 18.14 14.36 36.52
CA TYR A 477 18.07 14.57 35.08
C TYR A 477 18.42 16.01 34.69
N LYS A 478 17.95 17.00 35.45
CA LYS A 478 18.32 18.42 35.24
C LYS A 478 19.81 18.63 35.44
N GLU A 479 20.40 17.98 36.45
CA GLU A 479 21.84 18.04 36.69
C GLU A 479 22.63 17.44 35.53
N ALA A 480 22.23 16.28 35.01
CA ALA A 480 22.83 15.68 33.82
C ALA A 480 22.74 16.60 32.59
N VAL A 481 21.63 17.35 32.44
CA VAL A 481 21.48 18.36 31.37
C VAL A 481 22.45 19.54 31.57
N LEU A 482 22.71 19.96 32.81
CA LEU A 482 23.69 21.01 33.09
C LEU A 482 25.11 20.54 32.77
N GLN A 483 25.48 19.33 33.20
CA GLN A 483 26.77 18.71 32.87
C GLN A 483 26.96 18.57 31.35
N ALA A 484 25.93 18.13 30.63
CA ALA A 484 25.96 18.08 29.17
C ALA A 484 26.22 19.46 28.54
N LYS A 485 25.64 20.54 29.08
CA LYS A 485 25.90 21.91 28.61
C LYS A 485 27.32 22.36 28.87
N GLU A 486 27.92 21.97 30.00
CA GLU A 486 29.32 22.24 30.30
C GLU A 486 30.24 21.59 29.26
N HIS A 487 30.00 20.32 28.91
CA HIS A 487 30.73 19.64 27.85
C HIS A 487 30.53 20.28 26.46
N ILE A 488 29.33 20.79 26.16
CA ILE A 488 29.07 21.55 24.93
C ILE A 488 29.88 22.86 24.91
N LEU A 489 29.92 23.59 26.02
CA LEU A 489 30.67 24.84 26.14
C LEU A 489 32.19 24.62 26.10
N ALA A 490 32.67 23.51 26.67
CA ALA A 490 34.07 23.11 26.62
C ALA A 490 34.53 22.68 25.21
N GLY A 491 33.58 22.38 24.32
CA GLY A 491 33.85 21.92 22.96
C GLY A 491 34.05 20.41 22.84
N ASP A 492 33.71 19.63 23.87
CA ASP A 492 33.82 18.16 23.87
C ASP A 492 32.80 17.52 22.93
N ILE A 493 31.59 18.09 22.87
CA ILE A 493 30.45 17.62 22.07
C ILE A 493 29.65 18.80 21.50
N PHE A 494 28.99 18.61 20.35
CA PHE A 494 28.08 19.64 19.80
C PHE A 494 26.68 19.53 20.39
N GLN A 495 26.21 18.30 20.59
CA GLN A 495 24.91 17.97 21.14
C GLN A 495 24.97 16.57 21.75
N ILE A 496 24.09 16.30 22.71
CA ILE A 496 23.86 14.97 23.28
C ILE A 496 22.37 14.78 23.54
N LEU A 497 21.88 13.58 23.28
CA LEU A 497 20.51 13.17 23.54
C LEU A 497 20.49 12.33 24.81
N LEU A 498 20.21 12.98 25.94
CA LEU A 498 19.97 12.28 27.20
C LEU A 498 18.59 11.61 27.16
N SER A 499 18.49 10.43 27.77
CA SER A 499 17.24 9.68 27.89
C SER A 499 17.03 9.20 29.32
N GLN A 500 15.78 9.01 29.69
CA GLN A 500 15.38 8.34 30.92
C GLN A 500 14.27 7.34 30.59
N ARG A 501 14.17 6.28 31.39
CA ARG A 501 13.15 5.25 31.21
C ARG A 501 12.04 5.47 32.22
N PHE A 502 10.80 5.46 31.74
CA PHE A 502 9.62 5.42 32.59
C PHE A 502 9.01 4.03 32.57
N GLU A 503 8.50 3.58 33.72
CA GLU A 503 7.84 2.28 33.85
C GLU A 503 6.38 2.43 34.27
N ARG A 504 5.56 1.49 33.81
CA ARG A 504 4.22 1.27 34.33
C ARG A 504 3.82 -0.19 34.20
N ARG A 505 3.37 -0.78 35.31
CA ARG A 505 2.70 -2.08 35.31
C ARG A 505 1.29 -1.97 34.73
N THR A 506 0.95 -2.88 33.83
CA THR A 506 -0.35 -2.90 33.14
C THR A 506 -0.84 -4.32 32.93
N PHE A 507 -2.17 -4.50 32.95
CA PHE A 507 -2.84 -5.73 32.55
C PHE A 507 -3.33 -5.69 31.09
N ALA A 508 -3.11 -4.56 30.40
CA ALA A 508 -3.47 -4.44 29.00
C ALA A 508 -2.70 -5.46 28.16
N ASP A 509 -3.41 -6.13 27.26
CA ASP A 509 -2.75 -6.97 26.28
C ASP A 509 -1.85 -6.10 25.37
N PRO A 510 -0.59 -6.49 25.11
CA PRO A 510 0.31 -5.70 24.27
C PRO A 510 -0.27 -5.42 22.87
N PHE A 511 -1.07 -6.34 22.32
CA PHE A 511 -1.72 -6.14 21.03
C PHE A 511 -2.82 -5.09 21.08
N GLU A 512 -3.53 -4.97 22.21
CA GLU A 512 -4.49 -3.88 22.43
C GLU A 512 -3.77 -2.53 22.56
N VAL A 513 -2.58 -2.50 23.19
CA VAL A 513 -1.71 -1.31 23.20
C VAL A 513 -1.34 -0.90 21.78
N TYR A 514 -0.96 -1.86 20.92
CA TYR A 514 -0.68 -1.60 19.51
C TYR A 514 -1.90 -1.07 18.77
N ARG A 515 -3.07 -1.71 18.92
CA ARG A 515 -4.33 -1.26 18.30
C ARG A 515 -4.70 0.17 18.70
N ALA A 516 -4.51 0.51 19.98
CA ALA A 516 -4.74 1.88 20.47
C ALA A 516 -3.72 2.87 19.88
N LEU A 517 -2.44 2.50 19.82
CA LEU A 517 -1.37 3.36 19.30
C LEU A 517 -1.56 3.70 17.82
N ARG A 518 -2.02 2.73 17.01
CA ARG A 518 -2.40 2.93 15.60
C ARG A 518 -3.43 4.04 15.39
N ILE A 519 -4.25 4.31 16.40
CA ILE A 519 -5.34 5.29 16.33
C ILE A 519 -4.89 6.62 16.92
N VAL A 520 -4.21 6.59 18.07
CA VAL A 520 -3.81 7.80 18.81
C VAL A 520 -2.62 8.49 18.18
N ASN A 521 -1.62 7.74 17.70
CA ASN A 521 -0.41 8.29 17.13
C ASN A 521 0.07 7.45 15.93
N PRO A 522 -0.63 7.50 14.78
CA PRO A 522 -0.19 6.81 13.57
C PRO A 522 1.11 7.41 13.01
N SER A 523 2.06 6.58 12.62
CA SER A 523 3.37 7.01 12.10
C SER A 523 3.83 6.19 10.88
N PRO A 524 4.88 6.65 10.16
CA PRO A 524 5.46 5.90 9.05
C PRO A 524 5.99 4.50 9.42
N TYR A 525 6.31 4.26 10.70
CA TYR A 525 6.85 2.98 11.19
C TYR A 525 6.08 2.51 12.42
N MET A 526 4.95 1.82 12.19
CA MET A 526 4.18 1.16 13.22
C MET A 526 4.68 -0.28 13.39
N THR A 527 5.10 -0.64 14.60
CA THR A 527 5.71 -1.94 14.89
C THR A 527 4.99 -2.64 16.03
N TYR A 528 4.52 -3.86 15.76
CA TYR A 528 4.30 -4.88 16.76
C TYR A 528 5.30 -6.01 16.49
N LEU A 529 6.20 -6.29 17.43
CA LEU A 529 7.22 -7.32 17.28
C LEU A 529 7.29 -8.13 18.58
N GLN A 530 6.94 -9.41 18.52
CA GLN A 530 7.20 -10.38 19.57
C GLN A 530 8.59 -10.97 19.33
N ALA A 531 9.50 -10.75 20.26
CA ALA A 531 10.85 -11.29 20.27
C ALA A 531 11.09 -12.06 21.56
N ARG A 532 12.19 -12.80 21.65
CA ARG A 532 12.49 -13.54 22.89
C ARG A 532 12.78 -12.56 24.02
N GLY A 533 12.02 -12.70 25.10
CA GLY A 533 12.15 -11.88 26.31
C GLY A 533 11.38 -10.56 26.29
N CYS A 534 10.84 -10.11 25.14
CA CYS A 534 10.09 -8.85 25.08
C CYS A 534 9.07 -8.78 23.93
N ILE A 535 8.06 -7.93 24.11
CA ILE A 535 7.14 -7.53 23.04
C ILE A 535 7.32 -6.03 22.82
N LEU A 536 7.77 -5.66 21.63
CA LEU A 536 8.00 -4.28 21.23
C LEU A 536 6.75 -3.75 20.52
N VAL A 537 6.18 -2.69 21.10
CA VAL A 537 5.04 -1.95 20.54
C VAL A 537 5.48 -0.51 20.31
N ALA A 538 5.60 -0.09 19.05
CA ALA A 538 6.15 1.20 18.71
C ALA A 538 5.40 1.91 17.57
N SER A 539 5.51 3.23 17.59
CA SER A 539 5.09 4.14 16.53
C SER A 539 6.20 5.15 16.35
N SER A 540 7.11 4.88 15.41
CA SER A 540 8.28 5.73 15.16
C SER A 540 8.03 6.69 13.98
N PRO A 541 8.30 7.99 14.15
CA PRO A 541 8.26 8.94 13.05
C PRO A 541 9.48 8.87 12.13
N GLU A 542 10.57 8.23 12.57
CA GLU A 542 11.89 8.33 11.96
C GLU A 542 12.45 6.95 11.58
N ILE A 543 13.23 6.93 10.50
CA ILE A 543 13.98 5.78 10.02
C ILE A 543 15.47 5.98 10.26
N LEU A 544 16.14 4.94 10.71
CA LEU A 544 17.59 4.95 10.84
C LEU A 544 18.29 4.92 9.47
N ALA A 545 17.97 3.91 8.66
CA ALA A 545 18.48 3.78 7.29
C ALA A 545 17.53 2.98 6.40
N ARG A 546 17.58 3.25 5.10
CA ARG A 546 16.91 2.45 4.06
C ARG A 546 17.90 2.17 2.93
N ALA A 547 18.18 0.90 2.69
CA ALA A 547 18.97 0.46 1.55
C ALA A 547 18.05 -0.20 0.51
N LYS A 548 18.11 0.28 -0.75
CA LYS A 548 17.47 -0.37 -1.90
C LYS A 548 18.53 -0.55 -2.99
N LYS A 549 18.84 -1.79 -3.35
CA LYS A 549 19.77 -2.06 -4.46
C LYS A 549 19.06 -1.69 -5.77
N VAL A 550 19.60 -0.74 -6.52
CA VAL A 550 19.11 -0.40 -7.86
C VAL A 550 19.72 -1.41 -8.83
N THR A 551 18.88 -2.16 -9.54
CA THR A 551 19.32 -3.10 -10.57
C THR A 551 19.92 -2.31 -11.73
N GLY A 552 21.24 -2.39 -11.96
CA GLY A 552 21.90 -1.76 -13.12
C GLY A 552 23.34 -1.31 -12.92
N GLU A 553 23.81 -1.09 -11.69
CA GLU A 553 25.20 -0.70 -11.41
C GLU A 553 25.93 -1.75 -10.55
N SER A 554 27.09 -2.21 -11.03
CA SER A 554 28.01 -3.07 -10.30
C SER A 554 28.75 -2.24 -9.24
N LEU A 555 28.12 -2.01 -8.09
CA LEU A 555 28.84 -1.68 -6.86
C LEU A 555 29.08 -2.99 -6.11
N ASP A 556 30.19 -3.66 -6.42
CA ASP A 556 30.54 -5.00 -5.94
C ASP A 556 30.99 -5.07 -4.46
N HIS A 557 30.87 -4.00 -3.67
CA HIS A 557 31.54 -3.95 -2.35
C HIS A 557 30.71 -3.46 -1.16
N LEU A 558 29.47 -3.00 -1.34
CA LEU A 558 28.60 -2.56 -0.23
C LEU A 558 27.31 -3.37 -0.19
N THR A 559 27.21 -4.29 0.76
CA THR A 559 25.98 -5.03 1.04
C THR A 559 25.01 -4.18 1.86
N SER A 560 23.71 -4.51 1.87
CA SER A 560 22.72 -3.84 2.74
C SER A 560 23.09 -3.93 4.23
N TRP A 561 23.88 -4.94 4.61
CA TRP A 561 24.41 -5.12 5.96
C TRP A 561 25.56 -4.18 6.29
N ASP A 562 26.42 -3.87 5.31
CA ASP A 562 27.48 -2.87 5.50
C ASP A 562 26.86 -1.47 5.70
N ALA A 563 25.79 -1.16 4.96
CA ALA A 563 25.01 0.05 5.16
C ALA A 563 24.30 0.08 6.54
N LEU A 564 23.71 -1.04 6.97
CA LEU A 564 23.09 -1.15 8.29
C LEU A 564 24.12 -0.97 9.40
N ARG A 565 25.28 -1.64 9.30
CA ARG A 565 26.39 -1.52 10.26
C ARG A 565 26.89 -0.09 10.37
N ALA A 566 26.99 0.63 9.25
CA ALA A 566 27.37 2.04 9.23
C ALA A 566 26.30 2.95 9.84
N ALA A 567 25.03 2.53 9.84
CA ALA A 567 23.89 3.30 10.33
C ALA A 567 23.49 2.97 11.78
N LEU A 568 23.86 1.81 12.32
CA LEU A 568 23.80 1.53 13.76
C LEU A 568 24.47 2.68 14.52
N PRO A 569 24.07 2.97 15.78
CA PRO A 569 24.45 4.19 16.50
C PRO A 569 25.96 4.30 16.74
N VAL A 570 26.71 4.60 15.69
CA VAL A 570 27.98 5.28 15.71
C VAL A 570 27.59 6.74 15.83
N GLY A 571 28.16 7.49 16.77
CA GLY A 571 27.89 8.91 16.94
C GLY A 571 28.25 9.70 15.67
N THR A 572 27.39 9.67 14.66
CA THR A 572 27.51 10.49 13.47
C THR A 572 26.86 11.82 13.77
N VAL A 573 27.72 12.78 14.08
CA VAL A 573 27.49 14.20 13.93
C VAL A 573 26.81 14.40 12.57
N SER A 574 25.52 14.74 12.57
CA SER A 574 24.87 15.27 11.39
C SER A 574 25.55 16.59 11.04
N GLY A 575 26.45 16.54 10.05
CA GLY A 575 27.03 17.72 9.45
C GLY A 575 25.93 18.55 8.81
N VAL A 576 25.52 19.62 9.49
CA VAL A 576 24.80 20.72 8.85
C VAL A 576 25.76 21.32 7.81
N PRO A 577 25.37 21.43 6.53
CA PRO A 577 26.18 22.14 5.56
C PRO A 577 26.29 23.60 6.03
N LYS A 578 27.52 24.12 6.05
CA LYS A 578 27.79 25.55 6.26
C LYS A 578 26.87 26.35 5.34
N VAL A 579 25.97 27.14 5.95
CA VAL A 579 25.38 28.34 5.33
C VAL A 579 26.24 29.52 5.71
#